data_AF-A0A2V9INH9-F1
#
_entry.id   AF-A0A2V9INH9-F1
#
_cell.length_a   1.000
_cell.length_b   1.000
_cell.length_c   1.000
_cell.angle_alpha   90.00
_cell.angle_beta   90.00
_cell.angle_gamma   90.00
#
_symmetry.space_group_name_H-M   'P 1'
#
loop_
_entity.id
_entity.type
_entity.pdbx_description
1 polymer ?
#
loop_
_entity_poly.entity_id
_entity_poly.type
_entity_poly.pdbx_seq_one_letter_code
_entity_poly.pdbx_strand_id
1 'polypeptide(L)'
;MASESEDSPLVTRHWSLILMHPTLIRIGSFQLPTFGVLLAAAIVLALYTIVRLGRREGLDTGRLVDFSTWLLVVGLVGAKVLMILT
;
A
#
# COMPACT_ATOMS: atom_id res chain seq x y z
N MET A 1 33.07 45.08 22.08
CA MET A 1 33.73 43.94 21.42
C MET A 1 33.30 42.69 22.16
N ALA A 2 32.12 42.18 21.76
CA ALA A 2 31.95 40.91 21.03
C ALA A 2 32.01 39.72 22.02
N SER A 3 30.91 39.08 22.38
CA SER A 3 29.89 38.52 21.49
C SER A 3 28.54 38.45 22.21
N GLU A 4 27.61 39.25 21.73
CA GLU A 4 26.18 39.05 21.86
C GLU A 4 25.73 38.57 20.49
N SER A 5 25.80 37.25 20.23
CA SER A 5 25.21 36.58 19.06
C SER A 5 25.56 35.10 19.10
N GLU A 6 24.70 34.29 19.74
CA GLU A 6 24.15 33.08 19.12
C GLU A 6 23.14 32.45 20.08
N ASP A 7 22.07 33.21 20.32
CA ASP A 7 20.74 32.62 20.27
C ASP A 7 20.64 31.81 18.99
N SER A 8 20.83 30.51 19.15
CA SER A 8 20.74 29.56 18.06
C SER A 8 20.39 28.22 18.66
N PRO A 9 19.10 28.02 19.01
CA PRO A 9 18.51 26.70 19.21
C PRO A 9 18.51 25.93 17.87
N LEU A 10 19.69 25.67 17.31
CA LEU A 10 19.86 24.86 16.10
C LEU A 10 20.23 23.49 16.64
N VAL A 11 19.30 22.54 16.81
CA VAL A 11 18.53 21.95 15.73
C VAL A 11 17.14 21.62 16.27
N THR A 12 16.25 22.60 16.22
CA THR A 12 14.81 22.38 16.11
C THR A 12 14.49 21.39 14.99
N ARG A 13 14.03 20.20 15.37
CA ARG A 13 12.85 19.52 14.80
C ARG A 13 12.52 19.86 13.32
N HIS A 14 13.23 19.27 12.36
CA HIS A 14 12.93 19.47 10.93
C HIS A 14 12.52 18.20 10.17
N TRP A 15 12.65 17.00 10.71
CA TRP A 15 12.24 15.78 9.99
C TRP A 15 10.72 15.51 9.97
N SER A 16 9.89 16.49 10.36
CA SER A 16 8.42 16.42 10.24
C SER A 16 7.88 16.55 8.80
N LEU A 17 8.74 16.44 7.77
CA LEU A 17 8.37 16.74 6.37
C LEU A 17 8.15 15.53 5.46
N ILE A 18 8.14 14.30 5.97
CA ILE A 18 7.41 13.26 5.25
C ILE A 18 5.98 13.34 5.77
N LEU A 19 5.17 14.13 5.07
CA LEU A 19 3.71 14.18 5.20
C LEU A 19 3.14 12.75 5.19
N MET A 20 3.13 12.09 6.35
CA MET A 20 2.34 10.89 6.58
C MET A 20 0.91 11.38 6.75
N HIS A 21 0.15 11.41 5.67
CA HIS A 21 -1.30 11.54 5.74
C HIS A 21 -1.86 10.13 6.05
N PRO A 22 -2.02 9.75 7.34
CA PRO A 22 -2.09 8.34 7.75
C PRO A 22 -3.48 7.74 7.53
N THR A 23 -4.47 8.57 7.21
CA THR A 23 -5.87 8.20 7.12
C THR A 23 -6.57 9.14 6.14
N LEU A 24 -7.04 8.62 5.01
CA LEU A 24 -7.77 9.38 3.99
C LEU A 24 -9.17 9.75 4.49
N ILE A 25 -9.83 8.85 5.22
CA ILE A 25 -11.16 9.05 5.80
C ILE A 25 -11.22 8.25 7.11
N ARG A 26 -11.63 8.89 8.21
CA ARG A 26 -12.00 8.22 9.46
C ARG A 26 -13.52 8.19 9.57
N ILE A 27 -14.11 7.00 9.56
CA ILE A 27 -15.54 6.81 9.88
C ILE A 27 -15.58 6.03 11.20
N GLY A 28 -15.84 6.72 12.31
CA GLY A 28 -15.95 6.12 13.64
C GLY A 28 -14.68 5.34 14.07
N SER A 29 -14.79 4.02 14.19
CA SER A 29 -13.69 3.10 14.56
C SER A 29 -12.90 2.52 13.38
N PHE A 30 -13.35 2.73 12.14
CA PHE A 30 -12.66 2.24 10.94
C PHE A 30 -11.75 3.34 10.37
N GLN A 31 -10.45 3.13 10.51
CA GLN A 31 -9.44 3.89 9.79
C GLN A 31 -9.28 3.26 8.40
N LEU A 32 -9.61 3.99 7.33
CA LEU A 32 -9.21 3.60 5.98
C LEU A 32 -7.80 4.17 5.71
N PRO A 33 -6.73 3.35 5.83
CA PRO A 33 -5.40 3.78 5.45
C PRO A 33 -5.33 3.97 3.94
N THR A 34 -4.65 5.02 3.50
CA THR A 34 -4.38 5.29 2.08
C THR A 34 -3.72 4.12 1.37
N PHE A 35 -2.85 3.40 2.09
CA PHE A 35 -2.21 2.17 1.61
C PHE A 35 -3.22 1.07 1.26
N GLY A 36 -4.31 0.94 2.02
CA GLY A 36 -5.36 -0.04 1.73
C GLY A 36 -6.16 0.31 0.48
N VAL A 37 -6.43 1.61 0.27
CA VAL A 37 -7.10 2.10 -0.95
C VAL A 37 -6.23 1.85 -2.18
N LEU A 38 -4.93 2.16 -2.10
CA LEU A 38 -3.98 1.88 -3.17
C LEU A 38 -3.86 0.38 -3.46
N LEU A 39 -3.83 -0.46 -2.42
CA LEU A 39 -3.81 -1.91 -2.56
C LEU A 39 -5.08 -2.44 -3.26
N ALA A 40 -6.26 -1.97 -2.84
CA ALA A 40 -7.51 -2.35 -3.49
C ALA A 40 -7.52 -1.93 -4.96
N ALA A 41 -7.08 -0.71 -5.28
CA ALA A 41 -6.95 -0.24 -6.65
C ALA A 41 -5.99 -1.10 -7.47
N ALA A 42 -4.84 -1.49 -6.91
CA ALA A 42 -3.90 -2.38 -7.58
C ALA A 42 -4.51 -3.76 -7.90
N ILE A 43 -5.27 -4.34 -6.96
CA ILE A 43 -5.94 -5.62 -7.18
C ILE A 43 -6.98 -5.52 -8.30
N VAL A 44 -7.80 -4.47 -8.30
CA VAL A 44 -8.80 -4.24 -9.35
C VAL A 44 -8.11 -4.08 -10.71
N LEU A 45 -7.02 -3.33 -10.78
CA LEU A 45 -6.27 -3.12 -12.02
C LEU A 45 -5.64 -4.43 -12.53
N ALA A 46 -5.10 -5.25 -11.62
CA ALA A 46 -4.56 -6.56 -11.95
C ALA A 46 -5.64 -7.50 -12.52
N LEU A 47 -6.79 -7.62 -11.85
CA LEU A 47 -7.93 -8.42 -12.32
C LEU A 47 -8.42 -7.93 -13.69
N TYR A 48 -8.59 -6.61 -13.85
CA TYR A 48 -9.01 -6.04 -15.13
C TYR A 48 -8.04 -6.38 -16.25
N THR A 49 -6.73 -6.30 -15.99
CA THR A 49 -5.69 -6.64 -16.97
C THR A 49 -5.70 -8.12 -17.32
N ILE A 50 -5.81 -9.01 -16.33
CA ILE A 50 -5.88 -10.46 -16.52
C ILE A 50 -7.11 -10.84 -17.34
N VAL A 51 -8.29 -10.33 -16.99
CA VAL A 51 -9.53 -10.59 -17.73
C VAL A 51 -9.43 -10.03 -19.15
N ARG A 52 -8.91 -8.82 -19.33
CA ARG A 52 -8.76 -8.19 -20.65
C ARG A 52 -7.82 -9.00 -21.54
N LEU A 53 -6.70 -9.48 -21.01
CA LEU A 53 -5.75 -10.30 -21.77
C LEU A 53 -6.34 -11.68 -22.06
N GLY A 54 -6.93 -12.32 -21.05
CA GLY A 54 -7.55 -13.63 -21.15
C GLY A 54 -8.68 -13.70 -22.18
N ARG A 55 -9.53 -12.67 -22.26
CA ARG A 55 -10.57 -12.58 -23.29
C ARG A 55 -10.00 -12.49 -24.71
N ARG A 56 -8.82 -11.88 -24.90
CA ARG A 56 -8.15 -11.83 -26.22
C ARG A 56 -7.55 -13.18 -26.61
N GLU A 57 -7.06 -13.92 -25.62
CA GLU A 57 -6.46 -15.25 -25.78
C GLU A 57 -7.52 -16.38 -25.88
N GLY A 58 -8.82 -16.06 -25.72
CA GLY A 58 -9.90 -17.05 -25.70
C GLY A 58 -9.94 -17.90 -24.42
N LEU A 59 -9.27 -17.45 -23.36
CA LEU A 59 -9.24 -18.12 -22.07
C LEU A 59 -10.55 -17.92 -21.32
N ASP A 60 -11.01 -18.98 -20.64
CA ASP A 60 -12.19 -18.92 -19.79
C ASP A 60 -11.98 -17.91 -18.66
N THR A 61 -12.86 -16.91 -18.62
CA THR A 61 -12.77 -15.81 -17.67
C THR A 61 -13.02 -16.29 -16.24
N GLY A 62 -13.84 -17.34 -16.05
CA GLY A 62 -14.07 -17.95 -14.75
C GLY A 62 -12.77 -18.48 -14.15
N ARG A 63 -12.06 -19.31 -14.91
CA ARG A 63 -10.76 -19.88 -14.49
C ARG A 63 -9.71 -18.82 -14.16
N LEU A 64 -9.70 -17.69 -14.86
CA LEU A 64 -8.77 -16.59 -14.59
C LEU A 64 -9.06 -15.87 -13.27
N VAL A 65 -10.34 -15.68 -12.94
CA VAL A 65 -10.75 -15.10 -11.66
C VAL A 65 -10.41 -16.04 -10.51
N ASP A 66 -10.65 -17.34 -10.67
CA ASP A 66 -10.26 -18.35 -9.67
C ASP A 66 -8.75 -18.35 -9.42
N PHE A 67 -7.96 -18.31 -10.51
CA PHE A 67 -6.49 -18.21 -10.41
C PHE A 67 -6.03 -16.96 -9.68
N SER A 68 -6.62 -15.81 -10.02
CA SER A 68 -6.28 -14.52 -9.42
C SER A 68 -6.60 -14.52 -7.93
N THR A 69 -7.74 -15.10 -7.55
CA THR A 69 -8.16 -15.26 -6.16
C THR A 69 -7.17 -16.15 -5.40
N TRP A 70 -6.78 -17.29 -5.99
CA TRP A 70 -5.76 -18.16 -5.39
C TRP A 70 -4.41 -17.45 -5.23
N LEU A 71 -4.02 -16.63 -6.19
CA LEU A 71 -2.78 -15.84 -6.14
C LEU A 71 -2.77 -14.87 -4.96
N LEU A 72 -3.90 -14.20 -4.68
CA LEU A 72 -4.05 -13.31 -3.53
C LEU A 72 -3.91 -14.08 -2.21
N VAL A 73 -4.54 -15.25 -2.10
CA VAL A 73 -4.44 -16.11 -0.91
C VAL A 73 -3.01 -16.57 -0.70
N VAL A 74 -2.37 -17.14 -1.73
CA VAL A 74 -1.00 -17.65 -1.66
C VAL A 74 -0.01 -16.51 -1.38
N GLY A 75 -0.19 -15.32 -1.96
CA GLY A 75 0.66 -14.16 -1.70
C GLY A 75 0.57 -13.70 -0.24
N LEU A 76 -0.65 -13.61 0.31
CA LEU A 76 -0.86 -13.22 1.70
C LEU A 76 -0.30 -14.27 2.68
N VAL A 77 -0.58 -15.55 2.44
CA VAL A 77 -0.06 -16.65 3.25
C VAL A 77 1.45 -16.73 3.14
N GLY A 78 2.00 -16.65 1.93
CA GLY A 78 3.44 -16.67 1.68
C GLY A 78 4.18 -15.53 2.39
N ALA A 79 3.64 -14.31 2.38
CA ALA A 79 4.21 -13.18 3.11
C ALA A 79 4.26 -13.45 4.62
N LYS A 80 3.20 -14.03 5.20
CA LYS A 80 3.16 -14.41 6.62
C LYS A 80 4.13 -15.55 6.94
N VAL A 81 4.19 -16.58 6.10
CA VAL A 81 5.11 -17.71 6.26
C VAL A 81 6.55 -17.22 6.19
N LEU A 82 6.89 -16.36 5.24
CA LEU A 82 8.23 -15.80 5.11
C LEU A 82 8.61 -14.96 6.34
N MET A 83 7.67 -14.18 6.89
CA MET A 83 7.86 -13.43 8.14
C MET A 83 8.11 -14.34 9.34
N ILE A 84 7.61 -15.57 9.34
CA ILE A 84 7.82 -16.54 10.43
C ILE A 84 9.16 -17.27 10.24
N LEU A 85 9.57 -17.47 9.00
CA LEU A 85 10.81 -18.19 8.66
C LEU A 85 12.06 -17.31 8.78
N THR A 86 11.91 -16.00 8.55
CA THR A 86 12.93 -14.95 8.77
C THR A 86 12.86 -14.43 10.19
#